data_AF-A0A940MBL3-F1
#
_entry.id   AF-A0A940MBL3-F1
#
_cell.length_a   1.000
_cell.length_b   1.000
_cell.length_c   1.000
_cell.angle_alpha   90.00
_cell.angle_beta   90.00
_cell.angle_gamma   90.00
#
_symmetry.space_group_name_H-M   'P 1'
#
loop_
_entity.id
_entity.type
_entity.pdbx_description
1 polymer ?
#
loop_
_entity_poly.entity_id
_entity_poly.type
_entity_poly.pdbx_seq_one_letter_code
_entity_poly.pdbx_strand_id
1 'polypeptide(L)'
;MATLGLIGSGHIGKTLARLAVDGGLDVVLSNSRGPETLADLAADLGPRARAATAAEAAAAGDWVVVTIPLVAYTRVEREPLAGKTVIDTMNYYPERDGRFEGLDDGTTTSSELFQQHLGASAHVVKAFNNIFFRHLAALGRPAGADDRTALPIAGDDADAKRHATELLGILGYDAVDAGPLAKGRLFQPGTPAYGAPYAQDKDAPFAQQDAGPAPAALVREFLARAGD
;
A
#
# COMPACT_ATOMS: atom_id res chain seq x y z
N MET A 1 15.75 5.53 14.97
CA MET A 1 14.56 4.66 14.95
C MET A 1 14.22 4.41 13.50
N ALA A 2 13.50 3.33 13.18
CA ALA A 2 13.16 3.05 11.79
C ALA A 2 12.07 4.03 11.28
N THR A 3 12.16 4.40 10.01
CA THR A 3 11.37 5.47 9.39
C THR A 3 10.50 4.94 8.25
N LEU A 4 9.23 5.34 8.23
CA LEU A 4 8.33 5.18 7.09
C LEU A 4 8.28 6.48 6.27
N GLY A 5 8.78 6.42 5.04
CA GLY A 5 8.62 7.48 4.04
C GLY A 5 7.33 7.31 3.26
N LEU A 6 6.50 8.36 3.21
CA LEU A 6 5.22 8.36 2.49
C LEU A 6 5.27 9.34 1.32
N ILE A 7 5.24 8.81 0.09
CA ILE A 7 5.00 9.58 -1.13
C ILE A 7 3.50 9.56 -1.41
N GLY A 8 2.82 10.64 -1.00
CA GLY A 8 1.37 10.73 -1.05
C GLY A 8 0.76 10.67 0.35
N SER A 9 -0.10 11.64 0.65
CA SER A 9 -0.78 11.78 1.95
C SER A 9 -2.31 11.84 1.77
N GLY A 10 -2.84 10.96 0.91
CA GLY A 10 -4.28 10.75 0.74
C GLY A 10 -4.88 9.93 1.88
N HIS A 11 -6.08 9.35 1.68
CA HIS A 11 -6.73 8.55 2.73
C HIS A 11 -5.87 7.37 3.20
N ILE A 12 -5.29 6.60 2.29
CA ILE A 12 -4.39 5.48 2.63
C ILE A 12 -3.12 6.00 3.32
N GLY A 13 -2.41 6.97 2.73
CA GLY A 13 -1.19 7.53 3.31
C GLY A 13 -1.37 8.09 4.72
N LYS A 14 -2.46 8.83 4.99
CA LYS A 14 -2.79 9.31 6.35
C LYS A 14 -3.05 8.18 7.34
N THR A 15 -3.74 7.13 6.89
CA THR A 15 -4.04 5.96 7.73
C THR A 15 -2.75 5.22 8.08
N LEU A 16 -1.89 4.96 7.09
CA LEU A 16 -0.59 4.34 7.29
C LEU A 16 0.31 5.17 8.20
N ALA A 17 0.29 6.50 8.08
CA ALA A 17 1.04 7.39 8.96
C ALA A 17 0.65 7.22 10.44
N ARG A 18 -0.66 7.15 10.73
CA ARG A 18 -1.17 6.94 12.09
C ARG A 18 -0.75 5.57 12.61
N LEU A 19 -1.00 4.50 11.83
CA LEU A 19 -0.61 3.14 12.19
C LEU A 19 0.91 3.01 12.42
N ALA A 20 1.72 3.71 11.63
CA ALA A 20 3.17 3.70 11.75
C ALA A 20 3.65 4.40 13.03
N VAL A 21 3.08 5.56 13.37
CA VAL A 21 3.37 6.24 14.64
C VAL A 21 2.95 5.37 15.83
N ASP A 22 1.77 4.76 15.78
CA ASP A 22 1.27 3.87 16.82
C ASP A 22 2.14 2.60 16.96
N GLY A 23 2.68 2.11 15.84
CA GLY A 23 3.66 1.03 15.76
C GLY A 23 5.09 1.43 16.16
N GLY A 24 5.32 2.70 16.53
CA GLY A 24 6.61 3.19 17.03
C GLY A 24 7.62 3.56 15.95
N LEU A 25 7.19 3.82 14.71
CA LEU A 25 8.02 4.34 13.64
C LEU A 25 8.05 5.87 13.64
N ASP A 26 9.15 6.42 13.12
CA ASP A 26 9.16 7.81 12.65
C ASP A 26 8.51 7.87 11.26
N VAL A 27 7.84 8.98 10.94
CA VAL A 27 7.08 9.15 9.69
C VAL A 27 7.50 10.43 8.97
N VAL A 28 7.84 10.29 7.70
CA VAL A 28 8.10 11.43 6.81
C VAL A 28 7.02 11.49 5.74
N LEU A 29 6.14 12.48 5.87
CA LEU A 29 4.99 12.69 4.99
C LEU A 29 5.36 13.59 3.83
N SER A 30 4.89 13.25 2.63
CA SER A 30 4.93 14.15 1.49
C SER A 30 3.64 14.11 0.67
N ASN A 31 3.42 15.16 -0.12
CA ASN A 31 2.36 15.22 -1.12
C ASN A 31 2.79 16.11 -2.30
N SER A 32 1.94 16.24 -3.32
CA SER A 32 2.22 17.06 -4.51
C SER A 32 1.99 18.56 -4.33
N ARG A 33 1.48 19.00 -3.18
CA ARG A 33 1.09 20.40 -2.91
C ARG A 33 2.09 21.15 -2.03
N GLY A 34 3.13 20.47 -1.56
CA GLY A 34 4.17 21.05 -0.72
C GLY A 34 4.04 20.63 0.75
N PRO A 35 5.18 20.50 1.47
CA PRO A 35 5.22 20.07 2.87
C PRO A 35 4.36 20.94 3.81
N GLU A 36 4.27 22.24 3.54
CA GLU A 36 3.50 23.21 4.32
C GLU A 36 2.02 22.85 4.40
N THR A 37 1.47 22.18 3.38
CA THR A 37 0.06 21.73 3.37
C THR A 37 -0.20 20.52 4.27
N LEU A 38 0.84 19.97 4.90
CA LEU A 38 0.79 18.83 5.80
C LEU A 38 1.12 19.21 7.25
N ALA A 39 1.28 20.50 7.56
CA ALA A 39 1.64 20.97 8.90
C ALA A 39 0.67 20.48 9.98
N ASP A 40 -0.65 20.62 9.75
CA ASP A 40 -1.67 20.18 10.70
C ASP A 40 -1.65 18.66 10.90
N LEU A 41 -1.47 17.90 9.83
CA LEU A 41 -1.39 16.44 9.90
C LEU A 41 -0.15 15.99 10.67
N ALA A 42 1.01 16.61 10.42
CA ALA A 42 2.23 16.30 11.15
C ALA A 42 2.08 16.63 12.64
N ALA A 43 1.47 17.76 12.98
CA ALA A 43 1.18 18.14 14.37
C ALA A 43 0.23 17.15 15.06
N ASP A 44 -0.83 16.72 14.38
CA ASP A 44 -1.82 15.74 14.87
C ASP A 44 -1.22 14.34 15.08
N LEU A 45 -0.25 13.94 14.26
CA LEU A 45 0.52 12.70 14.45
C LEU A 45 1.58 12.81 15.55
N GLY A 46 1.95 14.02 15.95
CA GLY A 46 2.85 14.27 17.06
C GLY A 46 4.35 14.19 16.69
N PRO A 47 5.25 14.07 17.68
CA PRO A 47 6.67 14.36 17.52
C PRO A 47 7.44 13.37 16.61
N ARG A 48 6.82 12.23 16.28
CA ARG A 48 7.40 11.22 15.38
C ARG A 48 7.10 11.50 13.90
N ALA A 49 6.27 12.49 13.59
CA ALA A 49 5.89 12.81 12.22
C ALA A 49 6.41 14.18 11.79
N ARG A 50 6.90 14.26 10.55
CA ARG A 50 7.23 15.54 9.90
C ARG A 50 6.80 15.54 8.45
N ALA A 51 6.52 16.73 7.91
CA ALA A 51 6.31 16.93 6.49
C ALA A 51 7.64 17.18 5.76
N ALA A 52 7.74 16.72 4.52
CA ALA A 52 8.91 16.88 3.66
C ALA A 52 8.50 16.80 2.18
N THR A 53 9.45 17.05 1.27
CA THR A 53 9.28 16.76 -0.15
C THR A 53 9.24 15.25 -0.41
N ALA A 54 8.76 14.86 -1.59
CA ALA A 54 8.71 13.43 -1.97
C ALA A 54 10.12 12.79 -2.01
N ALA A 55 11.11 13.53 -2.51
CA ALA A 55 12.51 13.08 -2.55
C ALA A 55 13.08 12.88 -1.13
N GLU A 56 12.82 13.81 -0.21
CA GLU A 56 13.26 13.67 1.18
C GLU A 56 12.55 12.53 1.91
N ALA A 57 11.25 12.31 1.66
CA ALA A 57 10.51 11.19 2.21
C ALA A 57 11.07 9.85 1.70
N ALA A 58 11.36 9.75 0.41
CA ALA A 58 11.98 8.57 -0.20
C ALA A 58 13.37 8.29 0.36
N ALA A 59 14.22 9.32 0.47
CA ALA A 59 15.58 9.18 0.97
C ALA A 59 15.60 8.72 2.44
N ALA A 60 14.74 9.32 3.28
CA ALA A 60 14.71 9.05 4.73
C ALA A 60 14.05 7.72 5.12
N GLY A 61 13.17 7.16 4.29
CA GLY A 61 12.43 5.95 4.62
C GLY A 61 13.30 4.69 4.57
N ASP A 62 13.28 3.91 5.64
CA ASP A 62 13.71 2.50 5.65
C ASP A 62 12.69 1.66 4.88
N TRP A 63 11.42 2.00 5.06
CA TRP A 63 10.34 1.63 4.15
C TRP A 63 9.84 2.86 3.41
N VAL A 64 9.56 2.72 2.11
CA VAL A 64 8.93 3.79 1.33
C VAL A 64 7.63 3.27 0.74
N VAL A 65 6.53 3.95 1.06
CA VAL A 65 5.21 3.68 0.49
C VAL A 65 4.86 4.76 -0.51
N VAL A 66 4.52 4.36 -1.73
CA VAL A 66 4.03 5.22 -2.80
C VAL A 66 2.52 5.04 -2.91
N THR A 67 1.78 6.08 -2.51
CA THR A 67 0.32 6.07 -2.36
C THR A 67 -0.32 7.27 -3.06
N ILE A 68 -0.13 7.31 -4.37
CA ILE A 68 -0.62 8.35 -5.28
C ILE A 68 -1.63 7.77 -6.29
N PRO A 69 -2.41 8.60 -7.01
CA PRO A 69 -3.13 8.14 -8.20
C PRO A 69 -2.18 7.56 -9.24
N LEU A 70 -2.60 6.49 -9.93
CA LEU A 70 -1.74 5.81 -10.91
C LEU A 70 -1.27 6.76 -12.00
N VAL A 71 -2.10 7.70 -12.49
CA VAL A 71 -1.70 8.70 -13.50
C VAL A 71 -0.45 9.52 -13.14
N ALA A 72 -0.10 9.59 -11.86
CA ALA A 72 1.06 10.33 -11.39
C ALA A 72 2.34 9.48 -11.23
N TYR A 73 2.32 8.18 -11.54
CA TYR A 73 3.45 7.27 -11.27
C TYR A 73 4.79 7.72 -11.89
N THR A 74 4.74 8.33 -13.08
CA THR A 74 5.94 8.83 -13.78
C THR A 74 6.58 10.04 -13.11
N ARG A 75 5.88 10.69 -12.17
CA ARG A 75 6.40 11.83 -11.38
C ARG A 75 7.26 11.38 -10.20
N VAL A 76 7.26 10.08 -9.89
CA VAL A 76 8.07 9.55 -8.79
C VAL A 76 9.54 9.55 -9.23
N GLU A 77 10.38 10.22 -8.44
CA GLU A 77 11.83 10.27 -8.67
C GLU A 77 12.48 8.92 -8.38
N ARG A 78 13.33 8.47 -9.29
CA ARG A 78 13.92 7.13 -9.24
C ARG A 78 15.15 7.06 -8.33
N GLU A 79 15.99 8.09 -8.38
CA GLU A 79 17.28 8.13 -7.69
C GLU A 79 17.15 7.91 -6.17
N PRO A 80 16.23 8.59 -5.44
CA PRO A 80 16.10 8.36 -3.99
C PRO A 80 15.58 6.96 -3.62
N LEU A 81 15.04 6.21 -4.58
CA LEU A 81 14.47 4.87 -4.40
C LEU A 81 15.42 3.75 -4.81
N ALA A 82 16.59 4.07 -5.36
CA ALA A 82 17.59 3.07 -5.73
C ALA A 82 18.02 2.24 -4.51
N GLY A 83 18.04 0.91 -4.68
CA GLY A 83 18.30 -0.11 -3.69
C GLY A 83 17.16 -0.37 -2.69
N LYS A 84 16.04 0.37 -2.75
CA LYS A 84 14.98 0.28 -1.75
C LYS A 84 13.85 -0.65 -2.16
N THR A 85 13.20 -1.22 -1.14
CA THR A 85 11.84 -1.78 -1.25
C THR A 85 10.84 -0.63 -1.36
N VAL A 86 10.02 -0.64 -2.40
CA VAL A 86 8.99 0.37 -2.64
C VAL A 86 7.62 -0.28 -2.58
N ILE A 87 6.85 0.05 -1.55
CA ILE A 87 5.50 -0.47 -1.38
C ILE A 87 4.55 0.35 -2.25
N ASP A 88 3.95 -0.30 -3.24
CA ASP A 88 2.97 0.28 -4.16
C ASP A 88 1.53 0.03 -3.70
N THR A 89 0.79 1.11 -3.44
CA THR A 89 -0.65 1.03 -3.10
C THR A 89 -1.56 1.45 -4.25
N MET A 90 -1.03 1.66 -5.45
CA MET A 90 -1.76 2.22 -6.57
C MET A 90 -2.80 1.25 -7.13
N ASN A 91 -3.89 1.81 -7.60
CA ASN A 91 -4.98 1.12 -8.29
C ASN A 91 -5.25 1.86 -9.60
N TYR A 92 -5.60 1.11 -10.65
CA TYR A 92 -6.01 1.66 -11.93
C TYR A 92 -7.51 1.92 -11.93
N TYR A 93 -7.91 3.18 -12.15
CA TYR A 93 -9.29 3.59 -12.38
C TYR A 93 -9.34 4.44 -13.66
N PRO A 94 -9.81 3.92 -14.79
CA PRO A 94 -9.81 4.63 -16.07
C PRO A 94 -10.45 6.04 -16.02
N GLU A 95 -11.47 6.21 -15.19
CA GLU A 95 -12.19 7.49 -15.02
C GLU A 95 -11.34 8.56 -14.33
N ARG A 96 -10.41 8.13 -13.46
CA ARG A 96 -9.48 9.02 -12.74
C ARG A 96 -8.16 9.17 -13.47
N ASP A 97 -7.64 8.06 -13.99
CA ASP A 97 -6.27 7.94 -14.45
C ASP A 97 -6.12 8.18 -15.97
N GLY A 98 -7.23 8.20 -16.71
CA GLY A 98 -7.21 8.03 -18.17
C GLY A 98 -6.98 6.57 -18.54
N ARG A 99 -7.03 6.25 -19.83
CA ARG A 99 -6.87 4.87 -20.31
C ARG A 99 -5.40 4.52 -20.56
N PHE A 100 -5.01 3.32 -20.13
CA PHE A 100 -3.70 2.72 -20.42
C PHE A 100 -3.94 1.42 -21.18
N GLU A 101 -3.56 1.38 -22.46
CA GLU A 101 -3.83 0.23 -23.36
C GLU A 101 -3.36 -1.09 -22.75
N GLY A 102 -2.12 -1.15 -22.24
CA GLY A 102 -1.56 -2.36 -21.65
C GLY A 102 -2.24 -2.85 -20.36
N LEU A 103 -2.93 -1.95 -19.65
CA LEU A 103 -3.76 -2.33 -18.49
C LEU A 103 -5.15 -2.78 -18.91
N ASP A 104 -5.68 -2.17 -19.97
CA ASP A 104 -6.99 -2.48 -20.53
C ASP A 104 -7.00 -3.85 -21.22
N ASP A 105 -5.92 -4.21 -21.92
CA ASP A 105 -5.74 -5.50 -22.60
C ASP A 105 -5.08 -6.58 -21.74
N GLY A 106 -4.61 -6.22 -20.54
CA GLY A 106 -4.03 -7.13 -19.56
C GLY A 106 -2.59 -7.58 -19.86
N THR A 107 -1.90 -6.99 -20.84
CA THR A 107 -0.49 -7.26 -21.18
C THR A 107 0.48 -6.80 -20.10
N THR A 108 0.08 -5.88 -19.23
CA THR A 108 0.84 -5.47 -18.04
C THR A 108 -0.09 -5.19 -16.85
N THR A 109 0.48 -4.87 -15.70
CA THR A 109 -0.24 -4.44 -14.50
C THR A 109 0.23 -3.07 -14.03
N SER A 110 -0.59 -2.40 -13.20
CA SER A 110 -0.25 -1.08 -12.63
C SER A 110 1.10 -1.08 -11.91
N SER A 111 1.40 -2.15 -11.18
CA SER A 111 2.66 -2.28 -10.44
C SER A 111 3.83 -2.65 -11.36
N GLU A 112 3.62 -3.42 -12.42
CA GLU A 112 4.66 -3.69 -13.44
C GLU A 112 5.03 -2.41 -14.21
N LEU A 113 4.06 -1.57 -14.57
CA LEU A 113 4.33 -0.23 -15.13
C LEU A 113 5.16 0.63 -14.19
N PHE A 114 4.85 0.57 -12.89
CA PHE A 114 5.60 1.32 -11.89
C PHE A 114 7.02 0.78 -11.72
N GLN A 115 7.20 -0.55 -11.66
CA GLN A 115 8.51 -1.19 -11.64
C GLN A 115 9.34 -0.85 -12.88
N GLN A 116 8.73 -0.83 -14.07
CA GLN A 116 9.38 -0.42 -15.31
C GLN A 116 9.84 1.04 -15.26
N HIS A 117 9.02 1.93 -14.68
CA HIS A 117 9.43 3.32 -14.47
C HIS A 117 10.58 3.43 -13.48
N LEU A 118 10.54 2.78 -12.32
CA LEU A 118 11.65 2.86 -11.36
C LEU A 118 12.94 2.22 -11.88
N GLY A 119 12.82 1.24 -12.79
CA GLY A 119 13.95 0.49 -13.32
C GLY A 119 14.42 -0.59 -12.36
N ALA A 120 15.51 -1.27 -12.71
CA ALA A 120 16.01 -2.45 -11.98
C ALA A 120 16.67 -2.11 -10.62
N SER A 121 16.89 -0.83 -10.31
CA SER A 121 17.53 -0.44 -9.06
C SER A 121 16.59 -0.45 -7.87
N ALA A 122 15.26 -0.42 -8.05
CA ALA A 122 14.30 -0.47 -6.95
C ALA A 122 13.45 -1.74 -7.03
N HIS A 123 12.90 -2.17 -5.89
CA HIS A 123 12.11 -3.40 -5.80
C HIS A 123 10.68 -3.10 -5.38
N VAL A 124 9.75 -3.12 -6.33
CA VAL A 124 8.33 -2.83 -6.09
C VAL A 124 7.65 -4.04 -5.46
N VAL A 125 6.87 -3.78 -4.40
CA VAL A 125 5.95 -4.74 -3.80
C VAL A 125 4.56 -4.12 -3.73
N LYS A 126 3.58 -4.74 -4.38
CA LYS A 126 2.19 -4.30 -4.29
C LYS A 126 1.61 -4.72 -2.93
N ALA A 127 1.06 -3.78 -2.17
CA ALA A 127 0.37 -4.03 -0.91
C ALA A 127 -0.61 -2.90 -0.56
N PHE A 128 -1.50 -3.12 0.40
CA PHE A 128 -2.51 -2.15 0.90
C PHE A 128 -3.52 -1.62 -0.13
N ASN A 129 -3.33 -1.87 -1.43
CA ASN A 129 -4.20 -1.34 -2.47
C ASN A 129 -5.63 -1.91 -2.39
N ASN A 130 -5.80 -3.11 -1.80
CA ASN A 130 -7.05 -3.85 -1.81
C ASN A 130 -7.94 -3.62 -0.59
N ILE A 131 -7.54 -2.79 0.38
CA ILE A 131 -8.31 -2.53 1.61
C ILE A 131 -8.82 -1.09 1.64
N PHE A 132 -10.07 -0.92 2.07
CA PHE A 132 -10.65 0.42 2.26
C PHE A 132 -9.99 1.11 3.45
N PHE A 133 -9.66 2.41 3.32
CA PHE A 133 -8.87 3.11 4.34
C PHE A 133 -9.49 3.10 5.75
N ARG A 134 -10.83 3.07 5.87
CA ARG A 134 -11.49 2.96 7.19
C ARG A 134 -11.34 1.56 7.79
N HIS A 135 -11.36 0.52 6.96
CA HIS A 135 -11.10 -0.85 7.40
C HIS A 135 -9.62 -1.01 7.76
N LEU A 136 -8.71 -0.39 7.00
CA LEU A 136 -7.28 -0.31 7.34
C LEU A 136 -7.05 0.42 8.67
N ALA A 137 -7.84 1.44 9.00
CA ALA A 137 -7.72 2.09 10.30
C ALA A 137 -8.23 1.21 11.46
N ALA A 138 -9.22 0.35 11.21
CA ALA A 138 -9.95 -0.38 12.25
C ALA A 138 -9.41 -1.80 12.52
N LEU A 139 -8.74 -2.43 11.55
CA LEU A 139 -8.39 -3.85 11.59
C LEU A 139 -6.95 -4.14 12.07
N GLY A 140 -6.15 -3.10 12.37
CA GLY A 140 -4.82 -3.28 12.94
C GLY A 140 -4.90 -3.99 14.29
N ARG A 141 -4.09 -5.03 14.47
CA ARG A 141 -4.03 -5.84 15.70
C ARG A 141 -2.60 -6.21 16.05
N PRO A 142 -2.23 -6.25 17.34
CA PRO A 142 -0.90 -6.67 17.77
C PRO A 142 -0.60 -8.11 17.33
N ALA A 143 0.68 -8.44 17.18
CA ALA A 143 1.12 -9.79 16.85
C ALA A 143 0.55 -10.82 17.83
N GLY A 144 0.05 -11.94 17.29
CA GLY A 144 -0.53 -13.04 18.07
C GLY A 144 -2.02 -12.90 18.43
N ALA A 145 -2.69 -11.79 18.10
CA ALA A 145 -4.15 -11.71 18.28
C ALA A 145 -4.89 -12.69 17.34
N ASP A 146 -5.97 -13.30 17.83
CA ASP A 146 -6.75 -14.29 17.07
C ASP A 146 -7.52 -13.68 15.90
N ASP A 147 -7.83 -12.38 15.96
CA ASP A 147 -8.59 -11.63 14.95
C ASP A 147 -7.69 -10.83 13.99
N ARG A 148 -6.41 -11.21 13.84
CA ARG A 148 -5.50 -10.52 12.92
C ARG A 148 -5.96 -10.62 11.48
N THR A 149 -5.92 -9.47 10.81
CA THR A 149 -6.19 -9.36 9.38
C THR A 149 -4.90 -9.52 8.60
N ALA A 150 -4.94 -10.32 7.54
CA ALA A 150 -3.86 -10.43 6.57
C ALA A 150 -4.16 -9.58 5.33
N LEU A 151 -3.12 -9.09 4.65
CA LEU A 151 -3.22 -8.43 3.36
C LEU A 151 -2.36 -9.17 2.33
N PRO A 152 -2.78 -9.25 1.05
CA PRO A 152 -1.95 -9.82 0.02
C PRO A 152 -0.75 -8.90 -0.31
N ILE A 153 0.38 -9.53 -0.62
CA ILE A 153 1.55 -8.88 -1.21
C ILE A 153 1.93 -9.57 -2.52
N ALA A 154 2.46 -8.81 -3.47
CA ALA A 154 3.01 -9.36 -4.72
C ALA A 154 4.27 -8.60 -5.12
N GLY A 155 5.32 -9.31 -5.49
CA GLY A 155 6.62 -8.73 -5.85
C GLY A 155 7.60 -9.78 -6.34
N ASP A 156 8.54 -9.37 -7.19
CA ASP A 156 9.50 -10.28 -7.84
C ASP A 156 10.75 -10.54 -6.98
N ASP A 157 11.07 -9.64 -6.06
CA ASP A 157 12.22 -9.75 -5.16
C ASP A 157 11.82 -10.32 -3.80
N ALA A 158 12.49 -11.38 -3.37
CA ALA A 158 12.17 -12.08 -2.12
C ALA A 158 12.53 -11.26 -0.86
N ASP A 159 13.62 -10.52 -0.90
CA ASP A 159 14.04 -9.65 0.21
C ASP A 159 13.08 -8.47 0.38
N ALA A 160 12.63 -7.89 -0.73
CA ALA A 160 11.63 -6.84 -0.74
C ALA A 160 10.29 -7.32 -0.18
N LYS A 161 9.84 -8.52 -0.53
CA LYS A 161 8.61 -9.10 0.06
C LYS A 161 8.75 -9.36 1.56
N ARG A 162 9.93 -9.77 2.03
CA ARG A 162 10.20 -9.89 3.48
C ARG A 162 10.11 -8.52 4.16
N HIS A 163 10.77 -7.49 3.63
CA HIS A 163 10.69 -6.14 4.18
C HIS A 163 9.24 -5.60 4.19
N ALA A 164 8.46 -5.85 3.14
CA ALA A 164 7.03 -5.50 3.15
C ALA A 164 6.27 -6.25 4.25
N THR A 165 6.52 -7.55 4.42
CA THR A 165 5.91 -8.37 5.48
C THR A 165 6.25 -7.84 6.88
N GLU A 166 7.49 -7.41 7.11
CA GLU A 166 7.91 -6.77 8.36
C GLU A 166 7.14 -5.47 8.63
N LEU A 167 6.99 -4.60 7.61
CA LEU A 167 6.18 -3.40 7.73
C LEU A 167 4.73 -3.73 8.08
N LEU A 168 4.11 -4.69 7.37
CA LEU A 168 2.74 -5.12 7.70
C LEU A 168 2.64 -5.57 9.17
N GLY A 169 3.61 -6.34 9.66
CA GLY A 169 3.68 -6.77 11.05
C GLY A 169 3.69 -5.61 12.03
N ILE A 170 4.53 -4.60 11.78
CA ILE A 170 4.61 -3.37 12.60
C ILE A 170 3.28 -2.61 12.60
N LEU A 171 2.60 -2.55 11.44
CA LEU A 171 1.31 -1.87 11.29
C LEU A 171 0.12 -2.69 11.78
N GLY A 172 0.35 -3.90 12.31
CA GLY A 172 -0.69 -4.75 12.91
C GLY A 172 -1.39 -5.71 11.96
N TYR A 173 -0.73 -6.09 10.86
CA TYR A 173 -1.26 -6.95 9.79
C TYR A 173 -0.37 -8.16 9.50
N ASP A 174 -0.98 -9.26 9.06
CA ASP A 174 -0.27 -10.38 8.46
C ASP A 174 -0.13 -10.21 6.94
N ALA A 175 0.79 -10.96 6.33
CA ALA A 175 0.97 -10.97 4.88
C ALA A 175 0.56 -12.31 4.27
N VAL A 176 -0.05 -12.26 3.08
CA VAL A 176 -0.23 -13.41 2.18
C VAL A 176 0.56 -13.14 0.91
N ASP A 177 1.64 -13.88 0.69
CA ASP A 177 2.41 -13.79 -0.55
C ASP A 177 1.60 -14.39 -1.72
N ALA A 178 1.15 -13.53 -2.63
CA ALA A 178 0.42 -13.90 -3.85
C ALA A 178 1.35 -14.24 -5.02
N GLY A 179 2.67 -14.12 -4.83
CA GLY A 179 3.70 -14.49 -5.82
C GLY A 179 4.34 -13.28 -6.53
N PRO A 180 4.70 -13.43 -7.82
CA PRO A 180 5.34 -12.38 -8.61
C PRO A 180 4.54 -11.09 -8.70
N LEU A 181 5.18 -9.97 -9.04
CA LEU A 181 4.54 -8.64 -9.10
C LEU A 181 3.30 -8.61 -10.00
N ALA A 182 3.33 -9.35 -11.11
CA ALA A 182 2.22 -9.53 -12.04
C ALA A 182 0.94 -10.09 -11.38
N LYS A 183 1.07 -10.84 -10.27
CA LYS A 183 -0.06 -11.36 -9.48
C LYS A 183 -0.74 -10.29 -8.64
N GLY A 184 -0.20 -9.07 -8.60
CA GLY A 184 -0.90 -7.88 -8.12
C GLY A 184 -2.28 -7.67 -8.76
N ARG A 185 -2.50 -8.19 -9.98
CA ARG A 185 -3.80 -8.17 -10.65
C ARG A 185 -4.91 -8.94 -9.90
N LEU A 186 -4.55 -9.91 -9.06
CA LEU A 186 -5.54 -10.74 -8.34
C LEU A 186 -6.28 -9.97 -7.23
N PHE A 187 -5.76 -8.83 -6.81
CA PHE A 187 -6.33 -8.01 -5.74
C PHE A 187 -6.43 -6.53 -6.13
N GLN A 188 -6.68 -6.28 -7.43
CA GLN A 188 -6.97 -4.96 -7.99
C GLN A 188 -8.49 -4.68 -8.01
N PRO A 189 -8.93 -3.42 -8.24
CA PRO A 189 -10.35 -3.10 -8.34
C PRO A 189 -11.09 -4.00 -9.33
N GLY A 190 -12.30 -4.42 -8.96
CA GLY A 190 -13.12 -5.32 -9.78
C GLY A 190 -12.86 -6.82 -9.54
N THR A 191 -11.91 -7.18 -8.69
CA THR A 191 -11.67 -8.58 -8.30
C THR A 191 -12.34 -8.94 -6.98
N PRO A 192 -12.62 -10.23 -6.71
CA PRO A 192 -13.13 -10.68 -5.42
C PRO A 192 -12.25 -10.25 -4.23
N ALA A 193 -10.93 -10.28 -4.38
CA ALA A 193 -10.01 -9.91 -3.30
C ALA A 193 -9.91 -8.40 -3.03
N TYR A 194 -10.70 -7.56 -3.71
CA TYR A 194 -10.70 -6.12 -3.54
C TYR A 194 -11.82 -5.65 -2.58
N GLY A 195 -11.43 -5.26 -1.36
CA GLY A 195 -12.30 -4.68 -0.35
C GLY A 195 -13.18 -5.70 0.39
N ALA A 196 -13.84 -6.59 -0.35
CA ALA A 196 -14.80 -7.56 0.18
C ALA A 196 -14.28 -8.42 1.35
N PRO A 197 -13.02 -8.95 1.35
CA PRO A 197 -12.51 -9.73 2.48
C PRO A 197 -12.56 -8.99 3.83
N TYR A 198 -12.50 -7.66 3.81
CA TYR A 198 -12.32 -6.81 4.98
C TYR A 198 -13.61 -6.14 5.46
N ALA A 199 -14.73 -6.36 4.77
CA ALA A 199 -16.05 -5.91 5.20
C ALA A 199 -16.68 -6.91 6.16
N GLN A 200 -17.64 -6.51 6.99
CA GLN A 200 -18.38 -7.43 7.85
C GLN A 200 -19.15 -8.48 7.02
N ASP A 201 -19.99 -8.03 6.08
CA ASP A 201 -20.63 -8.86 5.06
C ASP A 201 -19.78 -8.87 3.78
N LYS A 202 -19.32 -10.06 3.37
CA LYS A 202 -18.37 -10.24 2.27
C LYS A 202 -19.03 -10.14 0.89
N ASP A 203 -20.35 -10.21 0.84
CA ASP A 203 -21.12 -10.25 -0.41
C ASP A 203 -21.81 -8.91 -0.72
N ALA A 204 -21.67 -7.92 0.17
CA ALA A 204 -22.28 -6.61 0.04
C ALA A 204 -21.24 -5.48 -0.08
N PRO A 205 -21.61 -4.25 -0.51
CA PRO A 205 -20.65 -3.21 -0.83
C PRO A 205 -19.74 -2.80 0.35
N PHE A 206 -18.46 -3.19 0.29
CA PHE A 206 -17.51 -3.06 1.40
C PHE A 206 -17.39 -1.62 1.95
N ALA A 207 -17.47 -0.61 1.09
CA ALA A 207 -17.25 0.79 1.49
C ALA A 207 -18.42 1.37 2.33
N GLN A 208 -19.55 0.68 2.40
CA GLN A 208 -20.75 1.11 3.11
C GLN A 208 -20.97 0.39 4.45
N GLN A 209 -19.97 -0.38 4.90
CA GLN A 209 -20.11 -1.27 6.04
C GLN A 209 -18.94 -1.17 7.01
N ASP A 210 -19.17 -1.68 8.21
CA ASP A 210 -18.14 -1.88 9.22
C ASP A 210 -17.10 -2.91 8.76
N ALA A 211 -15.92 -2.81 9.38
CA ALA A 211 -14.80 -3.68 9.06
C ALA A 211 -15.02 -5.08 9.67
N GLY A 212 -14.65 -6.12 8.94
CA GLY A 212 -14.57 -7.50 9.42
C GLY A 212 -13.15 -8.04 9.27
N PRO A 213 -12.61 -8.75 10.29
CA PRO A 213 -11.25 -9.29 10.19
C PRO A 213 -11.16 -10.34 9.08
N ALA A 214 -10.02 -10.36 8.39
CA ALA A 214 -9.76 -11.30 7.30
C ALA A 214 -8.49 -12.12 7.59
N PRO A 215 -8.60 -13.33 8.16
CA PRO A 215 -7.43 -14.17 8.40
C PRO A 215 -6.81 -14.61 7.06
N ALA A 216 -5.53 -15.00 7.10
CA ALA A 216 -4.77 -15.38 5.90
C ALA A 216 -5.46 -16.45 5.04
N ALA A 217 -6.16 -17.42 5.65
CA ALA A 217 -6.92 -18.44 4.93
C ALA A 217 -8.04 -17.85 4.07
N LEU A 218 -8.79 -16.87 4.62
CA LEU A 218 -9.84 -16.17 3.89
C LEU A 218 -9.25 -15.35 2.73
N VAL A 219 -8.17 -14.63 2.97
CA VAL A 219 -7.50 -13.85 1.92
C VAL A 219 -7.04 -14.75 0.76
N ARG A 220 -6.47 -15.93 1.05
CA ARG A 220 -6.08 -16.92 0.03
C ARG A 220 -7.28 -17.43 -0.78
N GLU A 221 -8.41 -17.67 -0.13
CA GLU A 221 -9.64 -18.08 -0.80
C GLU A 221 -10.11 -17.01 -1.81
N PHE A 222 -10.13 -15.75 -1.39
CA PHE A 222 -10.51 -14.64 -2.28
C PHE A 222 -9.51 -14.40 -3.42
N LEU A 223 -8.22 -14.62 -3.18
CA LEU A 223 -7.21 -14.59 -4.24
C LEU A 223 -7.41 -15.73 -5.26
N ALA A 224 -7.77 -16.93 -4.80
CA ALA A 224 -8.04 -18.05 -5.69
C ALA A 224 -9.22 -17.76 -6.61
N ARG A 225 -10.33 -17.23 -6.07
CA ARG A 225 -11.52 -16.81 -6.84
C ARG A 225 -11.22 -15.73 -7.89
N ALA A 226 -10.16 -14.94 -7.71
CA ALA A 226 -9.76 -13.89 -8.64
C ALA A 226 -8.87 -14.41 -9.79
N GLY A 227 -8.35 -15.64 -9.67
CA GLY A 227 -7.54 -16.29 -10.69
C GLY A 227 -8.33 -17.21 -11.63
N ASP A 228 -9.57 -17.54 -11.27
CA ASP A 228 -10.55 -18.29 -12.08
C ASP A 228 -11.25 -17.36 -13.09
#